data_AF-A0A1X7SX30-F1
#
_entry.id   AF-A0A1X7SX30-F1
#
_cell.length_a   1.000
_cell.length_b   1.000
_cell.length_c   1.000
_cell.angle_alpha   90.00
_cell.angle_beta   90.00
_cell.angle_gamma   90.00
#
_symmetry.space_group_name_H-M   'P 1'
#
loop_
_entity.id
_entity.type
_entity.pdbx_description
1 polymer ?
#
loop_
_entity_poly.entity_id
_entity_poly.type
_entity_poly.pdbx_seq_one_letter_code
_entity_poly.pdbx_strand_id
1 'polypeptide(L)'
;MEPLVEQITNTLSSEDHELYLTLMRSHLSPCIAQLAVATSSGETQWKKLNQQLLIKTRESKPMVRLCALQIAGSMYSKLGSEVNVILPEIIPFLSELMEDECEDVEKEVQETIKSIEAVTGESVQQYL
;
A
#
# COMPACT_ATOMS: atom_id res chain seq x y z
N MET A 1 -14.36 5.08 -3.83
CA MET A 1 -13.06 5.62 -3.38
C MET A 1 -12.02 5.62 -4.49
N GLU A 2 -12.33 5.05 -5.65
CA GLU A 2 -11.46 4.99 -6.83
C GLU A 2 -10.80 6.33 -7.22
N PRO A 3 -11.49 7.48 -7.27
CA PRO A 3 -10.84 8.74 -7.66
C PRO A 3 -9.71 9.19 -6.72
N LEU A 4 -9.74 8.75 -5.46
CA LEU A 4 -8.71 9.05 -4.48
C LEU A 4 -7.47 8.19 -4.72
N VAL A 5 -7.65 6.89 -4.97
CA VAL A 5 -6.54 5.96 -5.30
C VAL A 5 -5.91 6.32 -6.65
N GLU A 6 -6.69 6.81 -7.61
CA GLU A 6 -6.16 7.32 -8.88
C GLU A 6 -5.23 8.54 -8.71
N GLN A 7 -5.21 9.22 -7.56
CA GLN A 7 -4.22 10.28 -7.35
C GLN A 7 -2.78 9.76 -7.28
N ILE A 8 -2.56 8.45 -7.03
CA ILE A 8 -1.22 7.86 -7.03
C ILE A 8 -0.62 7.86 -8.44
N THR A 9 -1.45 7.66 -9.48
CA THR A 9 -1.02 7.67 -10.90
C THR A 9 -1.00 9.08 -11.48
N ASN A 10 -1.57 10.06 -10.78
CA ASN A 10 -1.56 11.47 -11.14
C ASN A 10 -0.16 12.06 -11.00
N THR A 11 0.67 11.71 -11.97
CA THR A 11 2.04 12.16 -12.14
C THR A 11 2.09 13.42 -13.03
N LEU A 12 1.00 14.16 -13.17
CA LEU A 12 0.98 15.42 -13.94
C LEU A 12 1.94 16.47 -13.33
N SER A 13 2.29 16.33 -12.05
CA SER A 13 3.37 17.07 -11.38
C SER A 13 4.77 16.49 -11.63
N SER A 14 4.97 15.56 -12.57
CA SER A 14 6.24 14.82 -12.79
C SER A 14 7.45 15.68 -13.17
N GLU A 15 7.26 16.97 -13.50
CA GLU A 15 8.37 17.92 -13.59
C GLU A 15 8.99 18.23 -12.21
N ASP A 16 8.21 18.08 -11.13
CA ASP A 16 8.60 18.26 -9.74
C ASP A 16 8.35 16.98 -8.92
N HIS A 17 9.35 16.10 -8.91
CA HIS A 17 9.32 14.83 -8.18
C HIS A 17 9.16 15.05 -6.67
N GLU A 18 9.70 16.14 -6.11
CA GLU A 18 9.60 16.43 -4.68
C GLU A 18 8.17 16.82 -4.30
N LEU A 19 7.50 17.62 -5.13
CA LEU A 19 6.11 17.97 -4.93
C LEU A 19 5.22 16.72 -4.95
N TYR A 20 5.41 15.83 -5.92
CA TYR A 20 4.65 14.57 -5.98
C TYR A 20 4.83 13.75 -4.70
N LEU A 21 6.08 13.51 -4.26
CA LEU A 21 6.35 12.75 -3.04
C LEU A 21 5.73 13.41 -1.80
N THR A 22 5.79 14.74 -1.72
CA THR A 22 5.17 15.52 -0.65
C THR A 22 3.66 15.33 -0.64
N LEU A 23 3.00 15.38 -1.80
CA LEU A 23 1.56 15.16 -1.91
C LEU A 23 1.17 13.74 -1.47
N MET A 24 1.93 12.73 -1.92
CA MET A 24 1.67 11.33 -1.56
C MET A 24 1.85 11.10 -0.06
N ARG A 25 2.95 11.57 0.53
CA ARG A 25 3.31 11.30 1.93
C ARG A 25 2.53 12.16 2.92
N SER A 26 2.35 13.45 2.64
CA SER A 26 1.76 14.40 3.59
C SER A 26 0.24 14.48 3.50
N HIS A 27 -0.36 14.08 2.38
CA HIS A 27 -1.79 14.22 2.16
C HIS A 27 -2.47 12.89 1.82
N LEU A 28 -2.03 12.20 0.78
CA LEU A 28 -2.75 11.03 0.29
C LEU A 28 -2.65 9.83 1.25
N SER A 29 -1.44 9.50 1.71
CA SER A 29 -1.20 8.38 2.63
C SER A 29 -2.00 8.52 3.94
N PRO A 30 -1.95 9.66 4.67
CA PRO A 30 -2.75 9.83 5.88
C PRO A 30 -4.26 9.78 5.60
N CYS A 31 -4.70 10.34 4.48
CA CYS A 31 -6.12 10.33 4.09
C CYS A 31 -6.64 8.91 3.86
N ILE A 32 -5.93 8.12 3.07
CA ILE A 32 -6.28 6.73 2.76
C ILE A 32 -6.26 5.87 4.03
N ALA A 33 -5.21 5.99 4.85
CA ALA A 33 -5.10 5.22 6.08
C ALA A 33 -6.24 5.56 7.06
N GLN A 34 -6.56 6.85 7.23
CA GLN A 34 -7.67 7.27 8.10
C GLN A 34 -9.04 6.86 7.56
N LEU A 35 -9.22 6.88 6.24
CA LEU A 35 -10.43 6.42 5.58
C LEU A 35 -10.63 4.91 5.76
N ALA A 36 -9.57 4.11 5.66
CA ALA A 36 -9.61 2.69 5.92
C ALA A 36 -10.06 2.40 7.36
N VAL A 37 -9.50 3.09 8.35
CA VAL A 37 -9.91 2.99 9.76
C VAL A 37 -11.36 3.42 9.96
N ALA A 38 -11.80 4.52 9.34
CA ALA A 38 -13.17 5.00 9.48
C ALA A 38 -14.21 4.05 8.86
N THR A 39 -13.79 3.25 7.89
CA THR A 39 -14.65 2.29 7.17
C THR A 39 -14.43 0.84 7.60
N SER A 40 -13.58 0.58 8.59
CA SER A 40 -13.24 -0.78 9.05
C SER A 40 -14.45 -1.50 9.67
N SER A 41 -15.37 -0.74 10.27
CA SER A 41 -16.64 -1.24 10.81
C SER A 41 -17.62 -1.74 9.74
N GLY A 42 -17.41 -1.38 8.47
CA GLY A 42 -18.17 -1.89 7.34
C GLY A 42 -17.43 -3.05 6.65
N GLU A 43 -18.10 -4.18 6.42
CA GLU A 43 -17.45 -5.43 6.00
C GLU A 43 -16.72 -5.41 4.64
N THR A 44 -16.92 -4.40 3.79
CA THR A 44 -16.46 -4.44 2.38
C THR A 44 -15.74 -3.21 1.85
N GLN A 45 -15.82 -2.05 2.51
CA GLN A 45 -15.33 -0.79 1.91
C GLN A 45 -13.81 -0.68 1.98
N TRP A 46 -13.22 -0.88 3.15
CA TRP A 46 -11.77 -0.85 3.33
C TRP A 46 -11.05 -1.97 2.55
N LYS A 47 -11.69 -3.14 2.39
CA LYS A 47 -11.17 -4.23 1.53
C LYS A 47 -11.12 -3.84 0.05
N LYS A 48 -12.15 -3.17 -0.46
CA LYS A 48 -12.13 -2.60 -1.82
C LYS A 48 -11.03 -1.56 -1.98
N LEU A 49 -10.80 -0.73 -0.95
CA LEU A 49 -9.70 0.24 -0.94
C LEU A 49 -8.34 -0.47 -1.02
N ASN A 50 -8.15 -1.54 -0.22
CA ASN A 50 -6.97 -2.39 -0.28
C ASN A 50 -6.74 -2.96 -1.69
N GLN A 51 -7.76 -3.56 -2.29
CA GLN A 51 -7.65 -4.13 -3.63
C GLN A 51 -7.25 -3.06 -4.67
N GLN A 52 -7.83 -1.86 -4.58
CA GLN A 52 -7.48 -0.75 -5.46
C GLN A 52 -6.01 -0.32 -5.30
N LEU A 53 -5.48 -0.29 -4.07
CA LEU A 53 -4.07 0.02 -3.81
C LEU A 53 -3.13 -1.06 -4.34
N LEU A 54 -3.44 -2.34 -4.09
CA LEU A 54 -2.64 -3.47 -4.56
C LEU A 54 -2.51 -3.47 -6.09
N ILE A 55 -3.58 -3.13 -6.82
CA ILE A 55 -3.49 -3.01 -8.29
C ILE A 55 -2.47 -1.93 -8.70
N LYS A 56 -2.35 -0.83 -7.94
CA LYS A 56 -1.37 0.23 -8.22
C LYS A 56 0.09 -0.18 -7.97
N THR A 57 0.33 -1.26 -7.22
CA THR A 57 1.68 -1.81 -7.11
C THR A 57 2.15 -2.53 -8.37
N ARG A 58 1.30 -2.68 -9.41
CA ARG A 58 1.69 -3.26 -10.71
C ARG A 58 1.86 -2.21 -11.81
N GLU A 59 1.90 -0.93 -11.43
CA GLU A 59 2.04 0.16 -12.38
C GLU A 59 3.43 0.17 -13.04
N SER A 60 3.46 0.63 -14.29
CA SER A 60 4.70 0.65 -15.10
C SER A 60 5.81 1.50 -14.49
N LYS A 61 5.46 2.59 -13.82
CA LYS A 61 6.40 3.52 -13.18
C LYS A 61 6.80 3.02 -11.79
N PRO A 62 8.08 2.75 -11.50
CA PRO A 62 8.52 2.28 -10.19
C PRO A 62 8.12 3.21 -9.03
N MET A 63 8.17 4.52 -9.26
CA MET A 63 7.74 5.52 -8.29
C MET A 63 6.28 5.37 -7.86
N VAL A 64 5.40 5.01 -8.79
CA VAL A 64 3.97 4.78 -8.51
C VAL A 64 3.79 3.51 -7.68
N ARG A 65 4.53 2.43 -8.02
CA ARG A 65 4.53 1.19 -7.25
C ARG A 65 5.01 1.41 -5.81
N LEU A 66 6.13 2.11 -5.66
CA LEU A 66 6.71 2.48 -4.38
C LEU A 66 5.70 3.27 -3.52
N CYS A 67 5.10 4.32 -4.08
CA CYS A 67 4.11 5.13 -3.35
C CYS A 67 2.85 4.32 -3.00
N ALA A 68 2.36 3.47 -3.90
CA ALA A 68 1.22 2.59 -3.63
C ALA A 68 1.52 1.65 -2.46
N LEU A 69 2.71 1.04 -2.43
CA LEU A 69 3.14 0.15 -1.37
C LEU A 69 3.31 0.89 -0.03
N GLN A 70 3.93 2.07 -0.03
CA GLN A 70 4.04 2.94 1.16
C GLN A 70 2.68 3.32 1.75
N ILE A 71 1.73 3.66 0.89
CA ILE A 71 0.36 3.98 1.31
C ILE A 71 -0.33 2.74 1.87
N ALA A 72 -0.17 1.57 1.23
CA ALA A 72 -0.72 0.31 1.70
C ALA A 72 -0.13 -0.08 3.07
N GLY A 73 1.19 -0.02 3.24
CA GLY A 73 1.88 -0.28 4.51
C GLY A 73 1.42 0.64 5.65
N SER A 74 1.26 1.94 5.35
CA SER A 74 0.68 2.92 6.29
C SER A 74 -0.75 2.55 6.68
N MET A 75 -1.58 2.13 5.71
CA MET A 75 -2.94 1.67 5.94
C MET A 75 -2.97 0.41 6.81
N TYR A 76 -2.14 -0.60 6.53
CA TYR A 76 -2.04 -1.84 7.32
C TYR A 76 -1.64 -1.56 8.76
N SER A 77 -0.65 -0.68 8.95
CA SER A 77 -0.21 -0.25 10.27
C SER A 77 -1.33 0.39 11.10
N LYS A 78 -2.28 1.07 10.44
CA LYS A 78 -3.45 1.69 11.10
C LYS A 78 -4.61 0.72 11.32
N LEU A 79 -4.79 -0.25 10.44
CA LEU A 79 -5.83 -1.29 10.55
C LEU A 79 -5.49 -2.34 11.61
N GLY A 80 -4.20 -2.57 11.91
CA GLY A 80 -3.79 -3.49 12.96
C GLY A 80 -4.16 -4.94 12.62
N SER A 81 -4.77 -5.65 13.58
CA SER A 81 -5.14 -7.06 13.43
C SER A 81 -6.19 -7.34 12.34
N GLU A 82 -6.90 -6.33 11.84
CA GLU A 82 -7.84 -6.47 10.72
C GLU A 82 -7.14 -6.93 9.44
N VAL A 83 -5.82 -6.69 9.31
CA VAL A 83 -5.01 -7.10 8.16
C VAL A 83 -5.03 -8.62 7.96
N ASN A 84 -5.19 -9.42 9.02
CA ASN A 84 -5.28 -10.88 8.94
C ASN A 84 -6.36 -11.35 7.94
N VAL A 85 -7.46 -10.60 7.82
CA VAL A 85 -8.59 -10.96 6.96
C VAL A 85 -8.25 -10.87 5.47
N ILE A 86 -7.26 -10.05 5.11
CA ILE A 86 -6.86 -9.79 3.71
C ILE A 86 -5.45 -10.30 3.39
N LEU A 87 -4.75 -10.95 4.33
CA LEU A 87 -3.43 -11.53 4.08
C LEU A 87 -3.37 -12.40 2.82
N PRO A 88 -4.32 -13.33 2.57
CA PRO A 88 -4.29 -14.14 1.35
C PRO A 88 -4.37 -13.31 0.05
N GLU A 89 -4.95 -12.11 0.11
CA GLU A 89 -5.02 -11.19 -1.02
C GLU A 89 -3.73 -10.38 -1.19
N ILE A 90 -3.05 -10.05 -0.09
CA ILE A 90 -1.81 -9.25 -0.10
C ILE A 90 -0.60 -10.09 -0.55
N ILE A 91 -0.51 -11.34 -0.08
CA ILE A 91 0.66 -12.23 -0.29
C ILE A 91 1.11 -12.31 -1.76
N PRO A 92 0.23 -12.57 -2.75
CA PRO A 92 0.66 -12.66 -4.15
C PRO A 92 1.31 -11.38 -4.69
N PHE A 93 0.88 -10.20 -4.19
CA PHE A 93 1.47 -8.92 -4.60
C PHE A 93 2.82 -8.69 -3.93
N LEU A 94 2.98 -9.09 -2.66
CA LEU A 94 4.27 -9.00 -1.99
C LEU A 94 5.30 -9.92 -2.65
N SER A 95 4.94 -11.19 -2.94
CA SER A 95 5.83 -12.12 -3.64
C SER A 95 6.29 -11.58 -5.00
N GLU A 96 5.38 -10.98 -5.78
CA GLU A 96 5.72 -10.35 -7.06
C GLU A 96 6.68 -9.17 -6.88
N LEU A 97 6.43 -8.29 -5.90
CA LEU A 97 7.25 -7.10 -5.66
C LEU A 97 8.61 -7.42 -5.03
N MET A 98 8.78 -8.60 -4.42
CA MET A 98 10.10 -9.08 -3.98
C MET A 98 11.05 -9.32 -5.16
N GLU A 99 10.51 -9.51 -6.36
CA GLU A 99 11.29 -9.67 -7.60
C GLU A 99 11.30 -8.38 -8.45
N ASP A 100 10.94 -7.23 -7.86
CA ASP A 100 10.90 -5.96 -8.58
C ASP A 100 12.30 -5.48 -9.01
N GLU A 101 12.43 -4.98 -10.23
CA GLU A 101 13.70 -4.47 -10.77
C GLU A 101 14.22 -3.20 -10.07
N CYS A 102 13.35 -2.50 -9.33
CA CYS A 102 13.70 -1.29 -8.59
C CYS A 102 14.04 -1.61 -7.13
N GLU A 103 15.29 -1.40 -6.74
CA GLU A 103 15.80 -1.66 -5.38
C GLU A 103 14.98 -0.94 -4.28
N ASP A 104 14.50 0.28 -4.54
CA ASP A 104 13.67 1.02 -3.57
C ASP A 104 12.32 0.33 -3.32
N VAL A 105 11.73 -0.28 -4.35
CA VAL A 105 10.48 -1.04 -4.24
C VAL A 105 10.72 -2.32 -3.46
N GLU A 106 11.77 -3.08 -3.81
CA GLU A 106 12.13 -4.32 -3.11
C GLU A 106 12.36 -4.05 -1.61
N LYS A 107 13.10 -2.98 -1.28
CA LYS A 107 13.32 -2.57 0.11
C LYS A 107 12.03 -2.22 0.83
N GLU A 108 11.13 -1.50 0.18
CA GLU A 108 9.82 -1.15 0.75
C GLU A 108 8.94 -2.38 0.98
N VAL A 109 9.04 -3.42 0.15
CA VAL A 109 8.35 -4.70 0.37
C VAL A 109 8.80 -5.34 1.66
N GLN A 110 10.12 -5.37 1.91
CA GLN A 110 10.67 -5.92 3.15
C GLN A 110 10.19 -5.13 4.38
N GLU A 111 10.14 -3.81 4.30
CA GLU A 111 9.60 -2.97 5.38
C GLU A 111 8.08 -3.17 5.57
N THR A 112 7.33 -3.37 4.49
CA THR A 112 5.91 -3.65 4.54
C THR A 112 5.62 -5.01 5.17
N ILE A 113 6.39 -6.05 4.82
CA ILE A 113 6.30 -7.38 5.45
C ILE A 113 6.50 -7.28 6.95
N LYS A 114 7.60 -6.65 7.40
CA LYS A 114 7.87 -6.44 8.83
C LYS A 114 6.73 -5.70 9.55
N SER A 115 6.17 -4.69 8.88
CA SER A 115 5.06 -3.90 9.43
C SER A 115 3.79 -4.74 9.58
N ILE A 116 3.51 -5.60 8.60
CA ILE A 116 2.39 -6.55 8.64
C ILE A 116 2.62 -7.55 9.78
N GLU A 117 3.78 -8.21 9.84
CA GLU A 117 4.11 -9.19 10.89
C GLU A 117 4.00 -8.57 12.30
N ALA A 118 4.40 -7.30 12.45
CA ALA A 118 4.27 -6.57 13.70
C ALA A 118 2.81 -6.35 14.15
N VAL A 119 1.87 -6.19 13.22
CA VAL A 119 0.43 -5.98 13.54
C VAL A 119 -0.39 -7.27 13.56
N THR A 120 0.01 -8.29 12.81
CA THR A 120 -0.67 -9.59 12.76
C THR A 120 -0.18 -10.55 13.85
N GLY A 121 1.10 -10.43 14.25
CA GLY A 121 1.74 -11.31 15.22
C GLY A 121 2.16 -12.67 14.66
N GLU A 122 2.05 -12.87 13.35
CA GLU A 122 2.47 -14.08 12.64
C GLU A 122 3.51 -13.75 11.58
N SER A 123 4.36 -14.73 11.24
CA SER A 123 5.31 -14.54 10.16
C SER A 123 4.62 -14.69 8.81
N VAL A 124 4.78 -13.69 7.94
CA VAL A 124 4.26 -13.73 6.57
C VAL A 124 5.18 -14.54 5.67
N GLN A 125 6.44 -14.72 6.06
CA GLN A 125 7.46 -15.43 5.29
C GLN A 125 7.10 -16.88 4.96
N GLN A 126 6.26 -17.53 5.78
CA GLN A 126 5.80 -18.90 5.52
C GLN A 126 4.89 -19.02 4.28
N TYR A 127 4.41 -17.89 3.77
CA TYR A 127 3.51 -17.82 2.62
C TYR A 127 4.14 -17.19 1.37
N LEU A 128 5.36 -16.63 1.51
CA LEU A 128 6.08 -15.92 0.44
C LEU A 128 7.03 -16.84 -0.32
#